data_AF-J0N9L8-F1
#
_entry.id   AF-J0N9L8-F1
#
_cell.length_a   1.000
_cell.length_b   1.000
_cell.length_c   1.000
_cell.angle_alpha   90.00
_cell.angle_beta   90.00
_cell.angle_gamma   90.00
#
_symmetry.space_group_name_H-M   'P 1'
#
loop_
_entity.id
_entity.type
_entity.pdbx_description
1 polymer ?
#
loop_
_entity_poly.entity_id
_entity_poly.type
_entity_poly.pdbx_seq_one_letter_code
_entity_poly.pdbx_strand_id
1 'polypeptide(L)' 'MSNQKAEILAKKALESVAKKNGVSVEEVRREIEIVIAAAKANSDPEIQAFWISIPHKGEIPTPEEVNLHLVEMELGNTHH' A
#
# COMPACT_ATOMS: atom_id res chain seq x y z
N MET A 1 11.48 7.93 12.37
CA MET A 1 10.03 7.78 12.63
C MET A 1 9.82 6.48 13.41
N SER A 2 9.20 6.50 14.59
CA SER A 2 8.94 5.26 15.34
C SER A 2 7.98 4.37 14.55
N ASN A 3 8.34 3.09 14.44
CA ASN A 3 7.60 2.06 13.72
C ASN A 3 6.07 2.06 14.01
N GLN A 4 5.71 2.38 15.27
CA GLN A 4 4.33 2.47 15.74
C GLN A 4 3.47 3.55 15.04
N LYS A 5 4.05 4.67 14.60
CA LYS A 5 3.29 5.73 13.91
C LYS A 5 2.91 5.32 12.48
N ALA A 6 3.80 4.64 11.78
CA ALA A 6 3.54 4.14 10.43
C ALA A 6 2.43 3.09 10.44
N GLU A 7 2.45 2.17 11.42
CA GLU A 7 1.41 1.16 11.60
C GLU A 7 0.02 1.77 11.85
N ILE A 8 -0.07 2.83 12.66
CA ILE A 8 -1.33 3.54 12.91
C ILE A 8 -1.84 4.25 11.65
N LEU A 9 -0.95 4.89 10.89
CA LEU A 9 -1.33 5.59 9.66
C LEU A 9 -1.77 4.62 8.57
N ALA A 10 -1.07 3.50 8.41
CA ALA A 10 -1.43 2.47 7.45
C ALA A 10 -2.81 1.87 7.75
N LYS A 11 -3.11 1.60 9.04
CA LYS A 11 -4.43 1.16 9.45
C LYS A 11 -5.53 2.18 9.13
N LYS A 12 -5.30 3.46 9.44
CA LYS A 12 -6.24 4.54 9.12
C LYS A 12 -6.45 4.72 7.62
N ALA A 13 -5.40 4.56 6.83
CA ALA A 13 -5.48 4.60 5.38
C ALA A 13 -6.39 3.48 4.86
N LEU A 14 -6.26 2.25 5.38
CA LEU A 14 -7.09 1.12 4.94
C LEU A 14 -8.56 1.34 5.32
N GLU A 15 -8.81 1.83 6.53
CA GLU A 15 -10.15 2.22 6.98
C GLU A 15 -10.77 3.31 6.09
N SER A 16 -9.97 4.29 5.65
CA SER A 16 -10.41 5.36 4.75
C SER A 16 -10.85 4.82 3.38
N VAL A 17 -10.02 3.96 2.76
CA VAL A 17 -10.32 3.32 1.47
C VAL A 17 -11.55 2.42 1.57
N ALA A 18 -11.62 1.59 2.61
CA ALA A 18 -12.75 0.71 2.87
C ALA A 18 -14.06 1.50 3.01
N LYS A 19 -14.03 2.58 3.81
CA LYS A 19 -15.18 3.48 4.00
C LYS A 19 -15.61 4.16 2.71
N LYS A 20 -14.67 4.64 1.89
CA LYS A 20 -14.94 5.32 0.61
C LYS A 20 -15.63 4.39 -0.39
N ASN A 21 -15.22 3.12 -0.41
CA ASN A 21 -15.74 2.13 -1.36
C ASN A 21 -16.91 1.29 -0.81
N GLY A 22 -17.29 1.47 0.45
CA GLY A 22 -18.37 0.70 1.08
C GLY A 22 -18.02 -0.78 1.27
N VAL A 23 -16.74 -1.12 1.35
CA VAL A 23 -16.22 -2.48 1.54
C VAL A 23 -15.59 -2.64 2.92
N SER A 24 -15.22 -3.87 3.29
CA SER A 24 -14.50 -4.12 4.54
C SER A 24 -13.00 -3.84 4.39
N VAL A 25 -12.32 -3.52 5.50
CA VAL A 25 -10.85 -3.39 5.54
C VAL A 25 -10.16 -4.68 5.09
N GLU A 26 -10.75 -5.84 5.42
CA GLU A 26 -10.22 -7.14 5.00
C GLU A 26 -10.32 -7.34 3.49
N GLU A 27 -11.37 -6.85 2.84
CA GLU A 27 -11.49 -6.91 1.38
C GLU A 27 -10.41 -6.04 0.72
N VAL A 28 -10.22 -4.81 1.22
CA VAL A 28 -9.15 -3.92 0.72
C VAL A 28 -7.78 -4.58 0.90
N ARG A 29 -7.52 -5.17 2.07
CA ARG A 29 -6.27 -5.90 2.32
C ARG A 29 -6.09 -7.03 1.31
N ARG A 30 -7.12 -7.86 1.11
CA ARG A 30 -7.08 -9.02 0.22
C ARG A 30 -6.85 -8.64 -1.24
N GLU A 31 -7.48 -7.57 -1.72
CA GLU A 31 -7.24 -7.06 -3.07
C GLU A 31 -5.80 -6.62 -3.26
N ILE A 32 -5.22 -5.91 -2.27
CA ILE A 32 -3.82 -5.48 -2.33
C ILE A 32 -2.88 -6.70 -2.30
N GLU A 33 -3.16 -7.72 -1.49
CA GLU A 33 -2.38 -8.97 -1.48
C GLU A 33 -2.37 -9.66 -2.85
N ILE A 34 -3.52 -9.70 -3.54
CA ILE A 34 -3.64 -10.27 -4.88
C ILE A 34 -2.77 -9.47 -5.87
N VAL A 35 -2.80 -8.14 -5.80
CA VAL A 35 -2.01 -7.29 -6.69
C VAL A 35 -0.50 -7.45 -6.42
N ILE A 36 -0.08 -7.53 -5.15
CA ILE A 36 1.32 -7.81 -4.79
C ILE A 36 1.76 -9.17 -5.32
N ALA A 37 0.93 -10.20 -5.17
CA ALA A 37 1.22 -11.55 -5.68
C ALA A 37 1.32 -11.57 -7.22
N ALA A 38 0.42 -10.87 -7.91
CA ALA A 38 0.45 -10.72 -9.36
C ALA A 38 1.71 -9.98 -9.83
N ALA A 39 2.09 -8.91 -9.13
CA ALA A 39 3.31 -8.16 -9.41
C ALA A 39 4.57 -9.00 -9.22
N LYS A 40 4.63 -9.80 -8.15
CA LYS A 40 5.74 -10.72 -7.89
C LYS A 40 5.87 -11.81 -8.97
N ALA A 41 4.74 -12.30 -9.49
CA ALA A 41 4.73 -13.28 -10.57
C ALA A 41 5.03 -12.67 -11.96
N ASN A 42 4.97 -11.34 -12.07
CA ASN A 42 5.24 -10.64 -13.33
C ASN A 42 6.74 -10.56 -13.60
N SER A 43 7.15 -10.87 -14.83
CA SER A 43 8.56 -10.82 -15.27
C SER A 43 8.97 -9.45 -15.82
N ASP A 44 8.05 -8.50 -15.87
CA ASP A 44 8.32 -7.14 -16.29
C ASP A 44 9.23 -6.42 -15.26
N PRO A 45 10.45 -6.01 -15.65
CA PRO A 45 11.39 -5.36 -14.74
C PRO A 45 10.90 -4.00 -14.24
N GLU A 46 10.07 -3.28 -15.00
CA GLU A 46 9.53 -1.98 -14.59
C GLU A 46 8.51 -2.16 -13.46
N ILE A 47 7.67 -3.20 -13.57
CA ILE A 47 6.70 -3.55 -12.53
C ILE A 47 7.45 -3.97 -11.26
N GLN A 48 8.43 -4.87 -11.36
CA GLN A 48 9.22 -5.27 -10.19
C GLN A 48 9.93 -4.08 -9.52
N ALA A 49 10.54 -3.20 -10.32
CA ALA A 49 11.23 -2.01 -9.82
C ALA A 49 10.28 -1.08 -9.06
N PHE A 50 9.06 -0.86 -9.57
CA PHE A 50 8.05 -0.06 -8.88
C PHE A 50 7.71 -0.65 -7.51
N TRP A 51 7.41 -1.95 -7.42
CA TRP A 51 7.01 -2.58 -6.15
C TRP A 51 8.15 -2.62 -5.12
N ILE A 52 9.40 -2.78 -5.57
CA ILE A 52 10.58 -2.71 -4.70
C ILE A 52 10.86 -1.27 -4.25
N SER A 53 10.46 -0.27 -5.03
CA SER A 53 10.68 1.15 -4.68
C SER A 53 9.82 1.65 -3.52
N ILE A 54 8.69 0.98 -3.26
CA ILE A 54 7.80 1.30 -2.14
C ILE A 54 8.58 1.10 -0.84
N PRO A 55 8.63 2.05 0.12
CA PRO A 55 9.33 1.84 1.37
C PRO A 55 8.73 0.67 2.17
N HIS A 56 9.53 -0.39 2.39
CA HIS A 56 9.09 -1.59 3.07
C HIS A 56 10.19 -2.20 3.93
N LYS A 57 9.79 -3.00 4.94
CA LYS A 57 10.75 -3.72 5.81
C LYS A 57 11.17 -5.09 5.28
N GLY A 58 10.29 -5.75 4.51
CA GLY A 58 10.49 -7.12 4.04
C GLY A 58 11.23 -7.20 2.70
N GLU A 59 11.10 -8.34 2.01
CA GLU A 59 11.52 -8.48 0.60
C GLU A 59 10.49 -7.91 -0.39
N ILE A 60 9.23 -7.82 0.05
CA ILE A 60 8.10 -7.23 -0.67
C ILE A 60 7.29 -6.37 0.31
N PRO A 61 6.62 -5.31 -0.17
CA PRO A 61 5.81 -4.46 0.68
C PRO A 61 4.55 -5.19 1.17
N THR A 62 4.09 -4.88 2.37
CA THR A 62 2.81 -5.37 2.91
C THR A 62 1.64 -4.53 2.39
N PRO A 63 0.39 -5.03 2.47
CA PRO A 63 -0.79 -4.24 2.10
C PRO A 63 -0.87 -2.89 2.82
N GLU A 64 -0.48 -2.87 4.10
CA GLU A 64 -0.38 -1.67 4.92
C GLU A 64 0.65 -0.66 4.40
N GLU A 65 1.84 -1.13 4.01
CA GLU A 65 2.92 -0.28 3.48
C GLU A 65 2.56 0.30 2.10
N VAL A 66 1.95 -0.52 1.23
CA VAL A 66 1.47 -0.09 -0.09
C VAL A 66 0.42 0.99 0.05
N ASN A 67 -0.58 0.75 0.90
CA ASN A 67 -1.67 1.70 1.06
C ASN A 67 -1.20 3.02 1.70
N LEU A 68 -0.26 2.96 2.65
CA LEU A 68 0.36 4.16 3.19
C LEU A 68 1.10 4.96 2.11
N HIS A 69 1.91 4.28 1.29
CA HIS A 69 2.65 4.92 0.20
C HIS A 69 1.72 5.58 -0.81
N LEU A 70 0.62 4.91 -1.19
CA LEU A 70 -0.38 5.47 -2.11
C LEU A 70 -1.06 6.72 -1.52
N VAL A 71 -1.44 6.68 -0.24
CA VAL A 71 -2.02 7.85 0.44
C VAL A 71 -1.01 8.99 0.55
N GLU A 72 0.27 8.70 0.83
CA GLU A 72 1.33 9.70 0.84
C GLU A 72 1.56 10.32 -0.55
N MET A 73 1.51 9.51 -1.62
CA MET A 73 1.57 10.00 -3.00
C MET A 73 0.37 10.90 -3.34
N GLU A 74 -0.85 10.49 -2.96
CA GLU A 74 -2.06 11.27 -3.19
C GLU A 74 -2.05 12.60 -2.42
N LEU A 75 -1.55 12.62 -1.18
CA LEU A 75 -1.46 13.82 -0.34
C LEU A 75 -0.25 14.72 -0.68
N GLY A 76 0.81 14.15 -1.24
CA GLY A 76 1.96 14.89 -1.79
C GLY A 76 1.59 15.69 -3.04
N ASN A 77 0.58 15.23 -3.79
CA ASN A 77 0.10 15.88 -5.00
C ASN A 77 -0.98 16.97 -4.77
N THR A 78 -1.43 17.21 -3.52
CA THR A 78 -2.40 18.29 -3.22
C THR A 78 -1.76 19.65 -2.90
N HIS A 79 -0.46 19.82 -3.14
CA HIS A 79 0.21 21.13 -3.10
C HIS A 79 0.87 21.40 -4.45
N HIS A 80 0.07 21.77 -5.44
CA HIS A 80 0.57 22.32 -6.70
C HIS A 80 -0.11 23.65 -7.03
#